data_AF-A0A225DD35-F1
#
_entry.id   AF-A0A225DD35-F1
#
_cell.length_a   1.000
_cell.length_b   1.000
_cell.length_c   1.000
_cell.angle_alpha   90.00
_cell.angle_beta   90.00
_cell.angle_gamma   90.00
#
_symmetry.space_group_name_H-M   'P 1'
#
loop_
_entity.id
_entity.type
_entity.pdbx_description
1 polymer ?
#
loop_
_entity_poly.entity_id
_entity_poly.type
_entity_poly.pdbx_seq_one_letter_code
_entity_poly.pdbx_strand_id
1 'polypeptide(L)'
;MTTNPPAPFPVAAGARLLGEVIAWTCSGVAVTHPALVAALRDAGLDDGVARELAPKHAFTRACKKLSDQRIIRQVAEDAATVRFQFTHESRDGDRFAYTLETLLALDKTTGQVTCDLPGLATLAQEHLDHAIDARSGADVTRVIQKLFDRHADLFPVRPQGGVYFMPDRHTGFVDRVQAMLGRINGQILRFPVPGGTPEGDRSVKESVAAGLAALVDDHRKAVAQFGDDTRDETLKRAASKIRVTQFKIQAYAEYLSDEKAKLDRELTAARDALRQKVERLAAVLAVA
;
A
#
# COMPACT_ATOMS: atom_id res chain seq x y z
N MET A 1 23.92 49.80 2.74
CA MET A 1 22.74 49.00 3.10
C MET A 1 22.25 48.30 1.84
N THR A 2 22.60 47.03 1.66
CA THR A 2 22.08 46.20 0.57
C THR A 2 20.70 45.71 0.97
N THR A 3 19.66 46.30 0.41
CA THR A 3 18.30 45.76 0.47
C THR A 3 18.29 44.45 -0.30
N ASN A 4 18.09 43.32 0.39
CA ASN A 4 17.87 42.05 -0.29
C ASN A 4 16.65 42.20 -1.23
N PRO A 5 16.71 41.67 -2.45
CA PRO A 5 15.54 41.61 -3.32
C PRO A 5 14.41 40.84 -2.60
N PRO A 6 13.14 41.21 -2.84
CA PRO A 6 12.01 40.50 -2.26
C PRO A 6 12.07 39.01 -2.63
N ALA A 7 11.76 38.14 -1.67
CA ALA A 7 11.76 36.71 -1.89
C ALA A 7 10.80 36.35 -3.04
N PRO A 8 11.16 35.39 -3.91
CA PRO A 8 10.34 35.03 -5.07
C PRO A 8 8.96 34.45 -4.69
N PHE A 9 8.81 33.98 -3.45
CA PHE A 9 7.56 33.46 -2.91
C PHE A 9 7.28 34.13 -1.55
N PRO A 10 6.72 35.35 -1.54
CA PRO A 10 6.43 36.04 -0.29
C PRO A 10 5.31 35.31 0.45
N VAL A 11 5.60 34.88 1.69
CA VAL A 11 4.62 34.30 2.61
C VAL A 11 4.28 35.34 3.66
N ALA A 12 2.99 35.67 3.81
CA ALA A 12 2.55 36.61 4.83
C ALA A 12 2.85 36.06 6.24
N ALA A 13 3.26 36.93 7.16
CA ALA A 13 3.37 36.54 8.57
C ALA A 13 2.00 36.07 9.09
N GLY A 14 1.96 34.89 9.71
CA GLY A 14 0.71 34.27 10.16
C GLY A 14 -0.13 33.63 9.06
N ALA A 15 0.44 33.34 7.89
CA ALA A 15 -0.26 32.62 6.83
C ALA A 15 -0.87 31.31 7.35
N ARG A 16 -2.15 31.07 6.98
CA ARG A 16 -2.83 29.81 7.27
C ARG A 16 -2.08 28.66 6.60
N LEU A 17 -1.90 27.55 7.30
CA LEU A 17 -1.36 26.33 6.72
C LEU A 17 -2.45 25.60 5.93
N LEU A 18 -2.17 25.27 4.66
CA LEU A 18 -3.06 24.39 3.88
C LEU A 18 -2.85 22.93 4.30
N GLY A 19 -1.62 22.59 4.64
CA GLY A 19 -1.20 21.26 5.05
C GLY A 19 0.30 21.12 4.90
N GLU A 20 0.73 19.91 4.58
CA GLU A 20 2.14 19.58 4.46
C GLU A 20 2.38 18.60 3.33
N VAL A 21 3.53 18.72 2.67
CA VAL A 21 4.06 17.67 1.80
C VAL A 21 4.85 16.71 2.68
N ILE A 22 4.43 15.45 2.67
CA ILE A 22 5.05 14.38 3.43
C ILE A 22 5.70 13.35 2.49
N ALA A 23 6.82 12.81 2.92
CA ALA A 23 7.42 11.61 2.36
C ALA A 23 8.04 10.81 3.50
N TRP A 24 8.18 9.50 3.37
CA TRP A 24 8.87 8.71 4.38
C TRP A 24 9.94 7.83 3.77
N THR A 25 10.93 7.53 4.59
CA THR A 25 11.99 6.57 4.28
C THR A 25 12.07 5.54 5.38
N CYS A 26 12.09 4.28 4.95
CA CYS A 26 12.40 3.15 5.79
C CYS A 26 13.72 2.50 5.34
N SER A 27 14.59 3.27 4.67
CA SER A 27 15.91 2.81 4.26
C SER A 27 16.72 2.44 5.51
N GLY A 28 17.29 1.23 5.54
CA GLY A 28 18.02 0.73 6.69
C GLY A 28 17.15 0.24 7.86
N VAL A 29 15.82 0.30 7.76
CA VAL A 29 14.94 -0.28 8.78
C VAL A 29 14.99 -1.80 8.69
N ALA A 30 15.52 -2.41 9.76
CA ALA A 30 15.48 -3.83 10.04
C ALA A 30 15.08 -4.01 11.51
N VAL A 31 13.79 -4.24 11.74
CA VAL A 31 13.24 -4.43 13.09
C VAL A 31 12.50 -5.76 13.18
N THR A 32 12.37 -6.29 14.39
CA THR A 32 11.56 -7.46 14.66
C THR A 32 10.07 -7.10 14.59
N HIS A 33 9.21 -8.09 14.40
CA HIS A 33 7.77 -7.88 14.39
C HIS A 33 7.25 -7.37 15.74
N PRO A 34 7.68 -7.92 16.90
CA PRO A 34 7.33 -7.37 18.19
C PRO A 34 7.75 -5.90 18.37
N ALA A 35 8.93 -5.52 17.88
CA ALA A 35 9.40 -4.13 17.96
C ALA A 35 8.54 -3.17 17.12
N LEU A 36 8.12 -3.59 15.93
CA LEU A 36 7.20 -2.81 15.09
C LEU A 36 5.82 -2.65 15.76
N VAL A 37 5.29 -3.72 16.35
CA VAL A 37 4.01 -3.70 17.09
C VAL A 37 4.11 -2.77 18.30
N ALA A 38 5.19 -2.85 19.07
CA ALA A 38 5.43 -1.95 20.20
C ALA A 38 5.50 -0.48 19.74
N ALA A 39 6.23 -0.19 18.66
CA ALA A 39 6.32 1.16 18.12
C ALA A 39 4.97 1.72 17.67
N LEU A 40 4.09 0.90 17.10
CA LEU A 40 2.72 1.28 16.74
C LEU A 40 1.89 1.62 17.98
N ARG A 41 1.88 0.73 18.98
CA ARG A 41 1.13 0.93 20.25
C ARG A 41 1.58 2.18 20.98
N ASP A 42 2.89 2.37 21.10
CA ASP A 42 3.46 3.51 21.81
C ASP A 42 3.18 4.85 21.13
N ALA A 43 2.97 4.83 19.80
CA ALA A 43 2.53 6.00 19.04
C ALA A 43 1.00 6.17 19.02
N GLY A 44 0.24 5.29 19.69
CA GLY A 44 -1.22 5.29 19.68
C GLY A 44 -1.81 5.02 18.29
N LEU A 45 -1.12 4.23 17.47
CA LEU A 45 -1.59 3.77 16.16
C LEU A 45 -2.17 2.36 16.29
N ASP A 46 -3.05 1.98 15.37
CA ASP A 46 -3.54 0.60 15.29
C ASP A 46 -2.37 -0.35 15.00
N ASP A 47 -2.16 -1.34 15.85
CA ASP A 47 -1.16 -2.39 15.65
C ASP A 47 -1.69 -3.55 14.79
N GLY A 48 -3.03 -3.65 14.63
CA GLY A 48 -3.69 -4.65 13.80
C GLY A 48 -3.37 -4.57 12.30
N VAL A 49 -2.76 -3.47 11.82
CA VAL A 49 -2.22 -3.37 10.46
C VAL A 49 -0.92 -4.18 10.26
N ALA A 50 -0.17 -4.44 11.34
CA ALA A 50 1.10 -5.17 11.35
C ALA A 50 0.89 -6.64 11.71
N ARG A 51 0.16 -7.37 10.86
CA ARG A 51 -0.06 -8.80 11.04
C ARG A 51 1.22 -9.61 10.88
N GLU A 52 1.32 -10.69 11.64
CA GLU A 52 2.36 -11.70 11.45
C GLU A 52 2.28 -12.34 10.07
N LEU A 53 3.43 -12.78 9.57
CA LEU A 53 3.49 -13.51 8.32
C LEU A 53 3.08 -14.97 8.57
N ALA A 54 2.09 -15.43 7.83
CA ALA A 54 1.80 -16.87 7.76
C ALA A 54 3.05 -17.63 7.28
N PRO A 55 3.34 -18.84 7.83
CA PRO A 55 4.55 -19.60 7.52
C PRO A 55 4.81 -19.76 6.02
N LYS A 56 3.77 -20.03 5.22
CA LYS A 56 3.88 -20.12 3.75
C LYS A 56 4.47 -18.85 3.11
N HIS A 57 4.00 -17.68 3.54
CA HIS A 57 4.47 -16.40 2.98
C HIS A 57 5.88 -16.05 3.47
N ALA A 58 6.20 -16.36 4.72
CA ALA A 58 7.55 -16.22 5.24
C ALA A 58 8.52 -17.17 4.51
N PHE A 59 8.12 -18.41 4.27
CA PHE A 59 8.94 -19.38 3.54
C PHE A 59 9.18 -18.97 2.09
N THR A 60 8.19 -18.36 1.43
CA THR A 60 8.39 -17.77 0.09
C THR A 60 9.50 -16.70 0.09
N ARG A 61 9.69 -15.97 1.20
CA ARG A 61 10.83 -15.05 1.37
C ARG A 61 12.12 -15.80 1.64
N ALA A 62 12.09 -16.82 2.51
CA ALA A 62 13.24 -17.68 2.81
C ALA A 62 13.79 -18.34 1.53
N CYS A 63 12.92 -18.79 0.62
CA CYS A 63 13.32 -19.35 -0.67
C CYS A 63 14.21 -18.42 -1.50
N LYS A 64 14.05 -17.09 -1.40
CA LYS A 64 14.93 -16.14 -2.11
C LYS A 64 16.37 -16.15 -1.59
N LYS A 65 16.57 -16.56 -0.34
CA LYS A 65 17.89 -16.73 0.26
C LYS A 65 18.44 -18.11 -0.02
N LEU A 66 17.58 -19.12 0.00
CA LEU A 66 17.92 -20.51 -0.28
C LEU A 66 18.16 -20.81 -1.77
N SER A 67 17.73 -19.94 -2.69
CA SER A 67 17.82 -20.15 -4.14
C SER A 67 19.22 -19.94 -4.73
N ASP A 68 20.23 -19.64 -3.92
CA ASP A 68 21.60 -19.57 -4.42
C ASP A 68 22.03 -20.96 -4.94
N GLN A 69 22.38 -21.03 -6.23
CA GLN A 69 22.64 -22.27 -7.00
C GLN A 69 21.50 -23.30 -6.97
N ARG A 70 20.26 -22.84 -6.71
CA ARG A 70 19.09 -23.72 -6.60
C ARG A 70 17.86 -23.14 -7.27
N ILE A 71 17.16 -24.01 -8.00
CA ILE A 71 15.80 -23.75 -8.46
C ILE A 71 14.83 -24.37 -7.45
N ILE A 72 14.02 -23.52 -6.81
CA ILE A 72 13.00 -23.94 -5.85
C ILE A 72 11.62 -23.80 -6.47
N ARG A 73 10.85 -24.88 -6.52
CA ARG A 73 9.47 -24.89 -7.07
C ARG A 73 8.50 -25.54 -6.09
N GLN A 74 7.34 -24.93 -5.89
CA GLN A 74 6.24 -25.60 -5.20
C GLN A 74 5.72 -26.73 -6.10
N VAL A 75 5.65 -27.95 -5.58
CA VAL A 75 5.23 -29.15 -6.34
C VAL A 75 3.95 -29.79 -5.82
N ALA A 76 3.61 -29.58 -4.55
CA ALA A 76 2.34 -30.03 -3.98
C ALA A 76 1.91 -29.11 -2.82
N GLU A 77 0.61 -29.03 -2.58
CA GLU A 77 0.02 -28.34 -1.44
C GLU A 77 -1.28 -29.03 -1.05
N ASP A 78 -1.40 -29.38 0.23
CA ASP A 78 -2.64 -29.90 0.82
C ASP A 78 -3.10 -28.97 1.97
N ALA A 79 -4.08 -29.38 2.78
CA ALA A 79 -4.60 -28.54 3.86
C ALA A 79 -3.55 -28.23 4.96
N ALA A 80 -2.63 -29.15 5.23
CA ALA A 80 -1.68 -29.07 6.33
C ALA A 80 -0.27 -28.69 5.87
N THR A 81 0.15 -29.10 4.67
CA THR A 81 1.53 -28.99 4.22
C THR A 81 1.68 -28.37 2.83
N VAL A 82 2.85 -27.78 2.58
CA VAL A 82 3.31 -27.36 1.25
C VAL A 82 4.64 -28.05 0.96
N ARG A 83 4.80 -28.65 -0.22
CA ARG A 83 6.04 -29.30 -0.64
C ARG A 83 6.74 -28.50 -1.73
N PHE A 84 8.05 -28.37 -1.58
CA PHE A 84 8.93 -27.67 -2.49
C PHE A 84 10.01 -28.61 -2.99
N GLN A 85 10.21 -28.61 -4.31
CA GLN A 85 11.33 -29.27 -4.95
C GLN A 85 12.53 -28.32 -4.98
N PHE A 86 13.66 -28.79 -4.47
CA PHE A 86 14.95 -28.14 -4.56
C PHE A 86 15.76 -28.84 -5.65
N THR A 87 16.14 -28.09 -6.68
CA THR A 87 16.95 -28.59 -7.81
C THR A 87 18.27 -27.85 -7.80
N HIS A 88 19.37 -28.58 -7.67
CA HIS A 88 20.70 -28.00 -7.74
C HIS A 88 21.03 -27.68 -9.20
N GLU A 89 21.47 -26.44 -9.43
CA GLU A 89 21.97 -25.99 -10.72
C GLU A 89 23.50 -25.96 -10.67
N SER A 90 24.14 -26.74 -11.53
CA SER A 90 25.60 -26.75 -11.67
C SER A 90 26.00 -26.48 -13.12
N ARG A 91 27.19 -25.93 -13.32
CA ARG A 91 27.73 -25.68 -14.66
C ARG A 91 28.70 -26.81 -15.03
N ASP A 92 28.43 -27.48 -16.14
CA ASP A 92 29.28 -28.50 -16.75
C ASP A 92 29.74 -27.99 -18.12
N GLY A 93 30.94 -27.42 -18.16
CA GLY A 93 31.48 -26.72 -19.33
C GLY A 93 30.59 -25.56 -19.79
N ASP A 94 30.01 -25.70 -20.98
CA ASP A 94 29.14 -24.70 -21.62
C ASP A 94 27.65 -24.94 -21.39
N ARG A 95 27.28 -25.89 -20.51
CA ARG A 95 25.89 -26.25 -20.23
C ARG A 95 25.61 -26.16 -18.73
N PHE A 96 24.35 -25.90 -18.40
CA PHE A 96 23.85 -26.08 -17.03
C PHE A 96 23.23 -27.47 -16.90
N ALA A 97 23.56 -28.15 -15.80
CA ALA A 97 22.96 -29.40 -15.37
C ALA A 97 22.02 -29.13 -14.18
N TYR A 98 20.88 -29.83 -14.18
CA TYR A 98 19.84 -29.69 -13.17
C TYR A 98 19.57 -31.03 -12.52
N THR A 99 19.92 -31.15 -11.24
CA THR A 99 19.79 -32.40 -10.49
C THR A 99 18.82 -32.20 -9.33
N LEU A 100 17.86 -33.10 -9.18
CA LEU A 100 16.98 -33.12 -8.01
C LEU A 100 17.85 -33.28 -6.76
N GLU A 101 17.79 -32.31 -5.85
CA GLU A 101 18.55 -32.31 -4.61
C GLU A 101 17.70 -32.90 -3.48
N THR A 102 16.50 -32.36 -3.26
CA THR A 102 15.56 -32.90 -2.26
C THR A 102 14.13 -32.38 -2.46
N LEU A 103 13.19 -32.97 -1.72
CA LEU A 103 11.87 -32.43 -1.46
C LEU A 103 11.81 -31.93 -0.01
N LEU A 104 11.39 -30.68 0.15
CA LEU A 104 11.19 -30.05 1.45
C LEU A 104 9.71 -29.86 1.71
N ALA A 105 9.22 -30.27 2.88
CA ALA A 105 7.87 -30.04 3.33
C ALA A 105 7.83 -28.95 4.42
N LEU A 106 6.86 -28.06 4.30
CA LEU A 106 6.54 -27.03 5.29
C LEU A 106 5.16 -27.33 5.87
N ASP A 107 5.08 -27.47 7.19
CA ASP A 107 3.80 -27.47 7.91
C ASP A 107 3.25 -26.03 8.00
N LYS A 108 2.02 -25.84 7.53
CA LYS A 108 1.37 -24.51 7.46
C LYS A 108 0.96 -23.95 8.82
N THR A 109 0.79 -24.82 9.81
CA THR A 109 0.29 -24.47 11.15
C THR A 109 1.45 -24.22 12.09
N THR A 110 2.40 -25.15 12.15
CA THR A 110 3.54 -25.08 13.07
C THR A 110 4.71 -24.30 12.50
N GLY A 111 4.80 -24.17 11.16
CA GLY A 111 5.97 -23.63 10.50
C GLY A 111 7.18 -24.56 10.52
N GLN A 112 6.99 -25.85 10.86
CA GLN A 112 8.06 -26.83 10.86
C GLN A 112 8.48 -27.17 9.43
N VAL A 113 9.80 -27.14 9.19
CA VAL A 113 10.42 -27.55 7.94
C VAL A 113 11.04 -28.95 8.08
N THR A 114 10.75 -29.84 7.12
CA THR A 114 11.33 -31.18 7.04
C THR A 114 11.88 -31.46 5.64
N CYS A 115 13.06 -32.06 5.54
CA CYS A 115 13.60 -32.57 4.28
C CYS A 115 14.60 -33.70 4.53
N ASP A 116 14.84 -34.53 3.51
CA ASP A 116 15.73 -35.70 3.61
C ASP A 116 17.21 -35.33 3.55
N LEU A 117 17.54 -34.11 3.11
CA LEU A 117 18.92 -33.64 3.02
C LEU A 117 19.40 -33.11 4.39
N PRO A 118 20.45 -33.71 5.00
CA PRO A 118 20.99 -33.25 6.28
C PRO A 118 21.46 -31.79 6.20
N GLY A 119 21.13 -30.98 7.21
CA GLY A 119 21.54 -29.57 7.32
C GLY A 119 20.67 -28.58 6.53
N LEU A 120 20.08 -28.97 5.39
CA LEU A 120 19.21 -28.07 4.63
C LEU A 120 17.90 -27.76 5.38
N ALA A 121 17.32 -28.74 6.07
CA ALA A 121 16.13 -28.51 6.90
C ALA A 121 16.40 -27.43 7.97
N THR A 122 17.55 -27.51 8.64
CA THR A 122 17.98 -26.54 9.64
C THR A 122 18.15 -25.15 9.04
N LEU A 123 18.92 -25.04 7.95
CA LEU A 123 19.14 -23.75 7.27
C LEU A 123 17.82 -23.13 6.77
N ALA A 124 16.92 -23.96 6.25
CA ALA A 124 15.62 -23.52 5.78
C ALA A 124 14.72 -23.07 6.94
N GLN A 125 14.77 -23.74 8.09
CA GLN A 125 14.09 -23.32 9.32
C GLN A 125 14.64 -21.97 9.82
N GLU A 126 15.95 -21.79 9.88
CA GLU A 126 16.58 -20.52 10.30
C GLU A 126 16.15 -19.35 9.41
N HIS A 127 16.16 -19.54 8.08
CA HIS A 127 15.68 -18.51 7.16
C HIS A 127 14.17 -18.26 7.26
N LEU A 128 13.37 -19.28 7.56
CA LEU A 128 11.95 -19.14 7.81
C LEU A 128 11.69 -18.32 9.08
N ASP A 129 12.31 -18.69 10.20
CA ASP A 129 12.15 -18.02 11.49
C ASP A 129 12.57 -16.55 11.38
N HIS A 130 13.70 -16.29 10.71
CA HIS A 130 14.11 -14.92 10.42
C HIS A 130 13.09 -14.16 9.56
N ALA A 131 12.49 -14.79 8.55
CA ALA A 131 11.48 -14.15 7.71
C ALA A 131 10.14 -13.92 8.42
N ILE A 132 9.80 -14.75 9.41
CA ILE A 132 8.63 -14.58 10.27
C ILE A 132 8.82 -13.36 11.18
N ASP A 133 10.00 -13.22 11.77
CA ASP A 133 10.29 -12.16 12.73
C ASP A 133 10.65 -10.82 12.06
N ALA A 134 11.59 -10.82 11.11
CA ALA A 134 12.12 -9.59 10.54
C ALA A 134 11.09 -8.81 9.72
N ARG A 135 11.09 -7.49 9.88
CA ARG A 135 10.30 -6.53 9.11
C ARG A 135 11.24 -5.59 8.36
N SER A 136 11.14 -5.65 7.05
CA SER A 136 11.89 -4.80 6.14
C SER A 136 11.25 -3.42 6.00
N GLY A 137 11.97 -2.44 5.46
CA GLY A 137 11.39 -1.14 5.12
C GLY A 137 10.17 -1.22 4.17
N ALA A 138 10.08 -2.25 3.31
CA ALA A 138 8.91 -2.49 2.48
C ALA A 138 7.70 -2.98 3.30
N ASP A 139 7.93 -3.76 4.35
CA ASP A 139 6.87 -4.18 5.28
C ASP A 139 6.34 -2.97 6.05
N VAL A 140 7.23 -2.14 6.57
CA VAL A 140 6.88 -0.90 7.29
C VAL A 140 6.14 0.07 6.36
N THR A 141 6.58 0.23 5.11
CA THR A 141 5.87 1.06 4.12
C THR A 141 4.44 0.60 3.90
N ARG A 142 4.20 -0.72 3.80
CA ARG A 142 2.84 -1.27 3.66
C ARG A 142 1.99 -1.05 4.91
N VAL A 143 2.60 -1.09 6.09
CA VAL A 143 1.93 -0.76 7.36
C VAL A 143 1.49 0.71 7.36
N ILE A 144 2.39 1.63 6.99
CA ILE A 144 2.08 3.07 6.88
C ILE A 144 0.95 3.32 5.90
N GLN A 145 1.02 2.74 4.70
CA GLN A 145 -0.05 2.86 3.70
C GLN A 145 -1.41 2.40 4.25
N LYS A 146 -1.46 1.25 4.94
CA LYS A 146 -2.70 0.77 5.58
C LYS A 146 -3.21 1.68 6.70
N LEU A 147 -2.32 2.38 7.42
CA LEU A 147 -2.73 3.38 8.40
C LEU A 147 -3.37 4.57 7.70
N PHE A 148 -2.75 5.09 6.64
CA PHE A 148 -3.33 6.18 5.85
C PHE A 148 -4.69 5.79 5.24
N ASP A 149 -4.82 4.61 4.63
CA ASP A 149 -6.08 4.11 4.08
C ASP A 149 -7.27 4.18 5.06
N ARG A 150 -7.01 4.16 6.37
CA ARG A 150 -8.01 4.23 7.44
C ARG A 150 -8.22 5.64 8.03
N HIS A 151 -7.26 6.55 7.87
CA HIS A 151 -7.23 7.82 8.60
C HIS A 151 -7.19 9.06 7.71
N ALA A 152 -6.55 8.99 6.54
CA ALA A 152 -6.40 10.13 5.64
C ALA A 152 -6.07 9.71 4.20
N ASP A 153 -6.61 10.44 3.23
CA ASP A 153 -6.26 10.24 1.82
C ASP A 153 -4.86 10.78 1.51
N LEU A 154 -4.07 9.98 0.78
CA LEU A 154 -2.75 10.36 0.28
C LEU A 154 -2.88 10.93 -1.14
N PHE A 155 -2.66 12.24 -1.28
CA PHE A 155 -2.70 12.91 -2.59
C PHE A 155 -1.29 13.01 -3.18
N PRO A 156 -0.93 12.23 -4.21
CA PRO A 156 0.42 12.27 -4.76
C PRO A 156 0.71 13.63 -5.39
N VAL A 157 1.84 14.25 -5.03
CA VAL A 157 2.28 15.53 -5.62
C VAL A 157 3.13 15.34 -6.88
N ARG A 158 3.48 14.09 -7.20
CA ARG A 158 4.16 13.72 -8.45
C ARG A 158 3.62 12.40 -8.99
N PRO A 159 3.67 12.15 -10.32
CA PRO A 159 3.06 10.95 -10.93
C PRO A 159 3.60 9.60 -10.44
N GLN A 160 4.83 9.57 -9.93
CA GLN A 160 5.48 8.35 -9.44
C GLN A 160 6.16 8.65 -8.11
N GLY A 161 6.19 7.71 -7.16
CA GLY A 161 6.95 7.85 -5.91
C GLY A 161 6.15 8.31 -4.69
N GLY A 162 6.74 8.12 -3.50
CA GLY A 162 6.07 8.24 -2.20
C GLY A 162 6.09 9.64 -1.58
N VAL A 163 5.69 10.66 -2.35
CA VAL A 163 5.57 12.04 -1.86
C VAL A 163 4.11 12.49 -2.00
N TYR A 164 3.53 12.95 -0.90
CA TYR A 164 2.09 13.17 -0.79
C TYR A 164 1.79 14.51 -0.15
N PHE A 165 0.76 15.19 -0.62
CA PHE A 165 0.15 16.31 0.09
C PHE A 165 -0.82 15.76 1.14
N MET A 166 -0.71 16.29 2.36
CA MET A 166 -1.54 15.94 3.49
C MET A 166 -2.19 17.21 4.06
N PRO A 167 -3.53 17.30 4.06
CA PRO A 167 -4.27 18.41 4.65
C PRO A 167 -3.97 18.63 6.14
N ASP A 168 -3.91 19.88 6.56
CA ASP A 168 -3.52 20.29 7.93
C ASP A 168 -4.36 19.63 9.04
N ARG A 169 -5.64 19.34 8.77
CA ARG A 169 -6.51 18.63 9.72
C ARG A 169 -6.00 17.23 10.11
N HIS A 170 -5.07 16.66 9.35
CA HIS A 170 -4.47 15.35 9.62
C HIS A 170 -3.08 15.44 10.26
N THR A 171 -2.57 16.63 10.56
CA THR A 171 -1.23 16.86 11.18
C THR A 171 -1.03 15.99 12.43
N GLY A 172 -2.01 15.93 13.34
CA GLY A 172 -1.90 15.10 14.55
C GLY A 172 -1.83 13.58 14.29
N PHE A 173 -2.34 13.10 13.15
CA PHE A 173 -2.12 11.72 12.71
C PHE A 173 -0.72 11.52 12.15
N VAL A 174 -0.23 12.47 11.34
CA VAL A 174 1.14 12.45 10.80
C VAL A 174 2.18 12.50 11.95
N ASP A 175 1.92 13.25 13.01
CA ASP A 175 2.79 13.31 14.21
C ASP A 175 2.95 11.92 14.85
N ARG A 176 1.87 11.13 14.93
CA ARG A 176 1.93 9.75 15.44
C ARG A 176 2.72 8.83 14.50
N VAL A 177 2.54 8.97 13.19
CA VAL A 177 3.33 8.22 12.20
C VAL A 177 4.82 8.57 12.30
N GLN A 178 5.15 9.86 12.49
CA GLN A 178 6.50 10.33 12.73
C GLN A 178 7.11 9.70 13.98
N ALA A 179 6.39 9.73 15.10
CA ALA A 179 6.84 9.15 16.37
C ALA A 179 7.09 7.64 16.25
N MET A 180 6.20 6.91 15.57
CA MET A 180 6.36 5.48 15.30
C MET A 180 7.61 5.21 14.45
N LEU A 181 7.78 5.94 13.33
CA LEU A 181 8.93 5.78 12.45
C LEU A 181 10.25 6.05 13.18
N GLY A 182 10.31 7.12 13.99
CA GLY A 182 11.50 7.46 14.75
C GLY A 182 11.96 6.36 15.71
N ARG A 183 11.02 5.58 16.28
CA ARG A 183 11.32 4.44 17.16
C ARG A 183 11.96 3.25 16.46
N ILE A 184 11.75 3.13 15.15
CA ILE A 184 12.29 2.04 14.33
C ILE A 184 13.39 2.53 13.39
N ASN A 185 14.04 3.66 13.72
CA ASN A 185 15.07 4.30 12.93
C ASN A 185 14.65 4.67 11.49
N GLY A 186 13.34 4.85 11.28
CA GLY A 186 12.79 5.43 10.07
C GLY A 186 12.61 6.94 10.21
N GLN A 187 12.28 7.59 9.10
CA GLN A 187 12.08 9.05 9.08
C GLN A 187 10.89 9.41 8.20
N ILE A 188 10.18 10.45 8.62
CA ILE A 188 9.26 11.20 7.77
C ILE A 188 9.87 12.58 7.49
N LEU A 189 9.83 12.96 6.23
CA LEU A 189 10.17 14.29 5.73
C LEU A 189 8.86 15.07 5.61
N ARG A 190 8.84 16.28 6.14
CA ARG A 190 7.63 17.11 6.24
C ARG A 190 7.99 18.53 5.82
N PHE A 191 7.23 19.06 4.87
CA PHE A 191 7.41 20.40 4.33
C PHE A 191 6.08 21.14 4.43
N PRO A 192 5.95 22.18 5.28
CA PRO A 192 4.71 22.91 5.43
C PRO A 192 4.35 23.65 4.13
N VAL A 193 3.06 23.69 3.80
CA VAL A 193 2.53 24.41 2.65
C VAL A 193 1.68 25.59 3.13
N PRO A 194 2.24 26.81 3.19
CA PRO A 194 1.48 28.00 3.55
C PRO A 194 0.49 28.36 2.44
N GLY A 195 -0.72 28.73 2.82
CA GLY A 195 -1.73 29.24 1.90
C GLY A 195 -1.48 30.69 1.51
N GLY A 196 -2.09 31.09 0.39
CA GLY A 196 -1.99 32.45 -0.15
C GLY A 196 -0.79 32.64 -1.08
N THR A 197 -0.09 31.57 -1.43
CA THR A 197 0.93 31.61 -2.48
C THR A 197 0.31 31.08 -3.77
N PRO A 198 0.33 31.85 -4.89
CA PRO A 198 -0.35 31.44 -6.12
C PRO A 198 0.04 30.03 -6.61
N GLU A 199 1.34 29.72 -6.59
CA GLU A 199 1.84 28.43 -7.05
C GLU A 199 1.59 27.28 -6.05
N GLY A 200 1.66 27.56 -4.75
CA GLY A 200 1.37 26.58 -3.71
C GLY A 200 -0.10 26.20 -3.69
N ASP A 201 -0.99 27.20 -3.68
CA ASP A 201 -2.44 27.03 -3.72
C ASP A 201 -2.88 26.27 -4.98
N ARG A 202 -2.29 26.62 -6.14
CA ARG A 202 -2.52 25.90 -7.41
C ARG A 202 -2.07 24.44 -7.34
N SER A 203 -0.86 24.18 -6.85
CA SER A 203 -0.30 22.82 -6.77
C SER A 203 -1.08 21.92 -5.81
N VAL A 204 -1.55 22.48 -4.69
CA VAL A 204 -2.44 21.79 -3.74
C VAL A 204 -3.76 21.45 -4.41
N LYS A 205 -4.41 22.41 -5.07
CA LYS A 205 -5.67 22.19 -5.80
C LYS A 205 -5.52 21.08 -6.82
N GLU A 206 -4.47 21.13 -7.66
CA GLU A 206 -4.20 20.14 -8.69
C GLU A 206 -3.94 18.74 -8.11
N SER A 207 -3.16 18.64 -7.02
CA SER A 207 -2.84 17.35 -6.39
C SER A 207 -4.07 16.68 -5.78
N VAL A 208 -4.90 17.45 -5.07
CA VAL A 208 -6.13 16.95 -4.46
C VAL A 208 -7.15 16.56 -5.55
N ALA A 209 -7.32 17.41 -6.56
CA ALA A 209 -8.22 17.14 -7.68
C ALA A 209 -7.79 15.89 -8.46
N ALA A 210 -6.50 15.74 -8.76
CA ALA A 210 -5.97 14.58 -9.48
C ALA A 210 -6.17 13.27 -8.70
N GLY A 211 -5.93 13.27 -7.39
CA GLY A 211 -6.16 12.07 -6.56
C GLY A 211 -7.63 11.67 -6.50
N LEU A 212 -8.55 12.63 -6.37
CA LEU A 212 -9.98 12.33 -6.40
C LEU A 212 -10.46 11.92 -7.79
N ALA A 213 -9.93 12.52 -8.86
CA ALA A 213 -10.23 12.13 -10.23
C ALA A 213 -9.81 10.68 -10.52
N ALA A 214 -8.65 10.24 -9.99
CA ALA A 214 -8.22 8.85 -10.09
C ALA A 214 -9.21 7.87 -9.44
N LEU A 215 -9.76 8.21 -8.27
CA LEU A 215 -10.81 7.41 -7.64
C LEU A 215 -12.09 7.34 -8.49
N VAL A 216 -12.48 8.45 -9.14
CA VAL A 216 -13.64 8.47 -10.05
C VAL A 216 -13.39 7.58 -11.27
N ASP A 217 -12.19 7.63 -11.83
CA ASP A 217 -11.79 6.79 -12.96
C ASP A 217 -11.78 5.30 -12.61
N ASP A 218 -11.28 4.94 -11.41
CA ASP A 218 -11.34 3.57 -10.90
C ASP A 218 -12.78 3.05 -10.79
N HIS A 219 -13.73 3.89 -10.35
CA HIS A 219 -15.16 3.51 -10.33
C HIS A 219 -15.69 3.28 -11.74
N ARG A 220 -15.36 4.14 -12.71
CA ARG A 220 -15.78 3.97 -14.11
C ARG A 220 -15.24 2.67 -14.71
N LYS A 221 -13.95 2.39 -14.50
CA LYS A 221 -13.31 1.14 -14.93
C LYS A 221 -13.98 -0.07 -14.30
N ALA A 222 -14.25 -0.04 -12.99
CA ALA A 222 -14.95 -1.13 -12.32
C ALA A 222 -16.36 -1.37 -12.90
N VAL A 223 -17.14 -0.30 -13.13
CA VAL A 223 -18.48 -0.39 -13.72
C VAL A 223 -18.43 -0.98 -15.14
N ALA A 224 -17.44 -0.59 -15.95
CA ALA A 224 -17.28 -1.08 -17.30
C ALA A 224 -17.02 -2.61 -17.35
N GLN A 225 -16.32 -3.14 -16.34
CA GLN A 225 -15.96 -4.56 -16.23
C GLN A 225 -17.11 -5.47 -15.78
N PHE A 226 -18.22 -4.93 -15.27
CA PHE A 226 -19.34 -5.78 -14.83
C PHE A 226 -19.99 -6.50 -16.02
N GLY A 227 -20.43 -7.73 -15.79
CA GLY A 227 -21.08 -8.62 -16.75
C GLY A 227 -22.18 -9.45 -16.10
N ASP A 228 -22.74 -10.40 -16.84
CA ASP A 228 -23.90 -11.19 -16.42
C ASP A 228 -23.60 -12.11 -15.22
N ASP A 229 -22.33 -12.44 -14.99
CA ASP A 229 -21.84 -13.22 -13.86
C ASP A 229 -21.55 -12.35 -12.61
N THR A 230 -21.73 -11.03 -12.70
CA THR A 230 -21.42 -10.12 -11.60
C THR A 230 -22.46 -10.24 -10.49
N ARG A 231 -21.99 -10.69 -9.31
CA ARG A 231 -22.82 -10.85 -8.11
C ARG A 231 -23.41 -9.51 -7.64
N ASP A 232 -24.66 -9.55 -7.17
CA ASP A 232 -25.37 -8.39 -6.60
C ASP A 232 -24.58 -7.68 -5.49
N GLU A 233 -23.92 -8.44 -4.61
CA GLU A 233 -23.05 -7.87 -3.57
C GLU A 233 -21.87 -7.06 -4.13
N THR A 234 -21.33 -7.43 -5.30
CA THR A 234 -20.28 -6.65 -5.98
C THR A 234 -20.82 -5.31 -6.46
N LEU A 235 -22.04 -5.29 -7.00
CA LEU A 235 -22.72 -4.07 -7.46
C LEU A 235 -23.03 -3.13 -6.28
N LYS A 236 -23.56 -3.66 -5.17
CA LYS A 236 -23.80 -2.89 -3.93
C LYS A 236 -22.52 -2.30 -3.35
N ARG A 237 -21.41 -3.06 -3.37
CA ARG A 237 -20.10 -2.58 -2.94
C ARG A 237 -19.62 -1.43 -3.84
N ALA A 238 -19.77 -1.54 -5.15
CA ALA A 238 -19.43 -0.46 -6.08
C ALA A 238 -20.24 0.81 -5.81
N ALA A 239 -21.56 0.69 -5.61
CA ALA A 239 -22.41 1.83 -5.25
C ALA A 239 -21.97 2.48 -3.92
N SER A 240 -21.57 1.66 -2.94
CA SER A 240 -21.08 2.16 -1.65
C SER A 240 -19.74 2.89 -1.79
N LYS A 241 -18.83 2.40 -2.62
CA LYS A 241 -17.56 3.09 -2.93
C LYS A 241 -17.77 4.45 -3.61
N ILE A 242 -18.69 4.54 -4.57
CA ILE A 242 -19.06 5.81 -5.22
C ILE A 242 -19.58 6.82 -4.19
N ARG A 243 -20.45 6.39 -3.26
CA ARG A 243 -20.95 7.25 -2.16
C ARG A 243 -19.84 7.74 -1.25
N VAL A 244 -18.86 6.88 -0.91
CA VAL A 244 -17.70 7.27 -0.12
C VAL A 244 -16.86 8.32 -0.87
N THR A 245 -16.63 8.16 -2.17
CA THR A 245 -15.93 9.19 -2.97
C THR A 245 -16.72 10.51 -3.02
N GLN A 246 -18.05 10.46 -3.07
CA GLN A 246 -18.87 11.68 -2.98
C GLN A 246 -18.63 12.42 -1.67
N PHE A 247 -18.60 11.69 -0.55
CA PHE A 247 -18.27 12.27 0.76
C PHE A 247 -16.86 12.88 0.76
N LYS A 248 -15.87 12.21 0.16
CA LYS A 248 -14.49 12.74 0.06
C LYS A 248 -14.44 14.06 -0.72
N ILE A 249 -15.09 14.16 -1.87
CA ILE A 249 -15.14 15.41 -2.66
C ILE A 249 -15.70 16.56 -1.81
N GLN A 250 -16.74 16.29 -1.01
CA GLN A 250 -17.30 17.30 -0.11
C GLN A 250 -16.33 17.63 1.04
N ALA A 251 -15.71 16.62 1.65
CA ALA A 251 -14.76 16.80 2.74
C ALA A 251 -13.52 17.60 2.32
N TYR A 252 -13.11 17.55 1.04
CA TYR A 252 -11.98 18.29 0.51
C TYR A 252 -12.38 19.53 -0.32
N ALA A 253 -13.63 19.98 -0.24
CA ALA A 253 -14.16 21.09 -1.04
C ALA A 253 -13.33 22.39 -0.92
N GLU A 254 -12.77 22.67 0.26
CA GLU A 254 -11.96 23.87 0.50
C GLU A 254 -10.67 23.91 -0.35
N TYR A 255 -10.12 22.75 -0.73
CA TYR A 255 -8.92 22.66 -1.56
C TYR A 255 -9.23 22.65 -3.05
N LEU A 256 -10.46 22.29 -3.43
CA LEU A 256 -10.83 22.03 -4.81
C LEU A 256 -11.27 23.29 -5.56
N SER A 257 -11.79 24.30 -4.88
CA SER A 257 -12.33 25.51 -5.52
C SER A 257 -13.28 25.15 -6.68
N ASP A 258 -12.94 25.57 -7.90
CA ASP A 258 -13.69 25.33 -9.14
C ASP A 258 -13.64 23.87 -9.64
N GLU A 259 -12.59 23.10 -9.30
CA GLU A 259 -12.47 21.68 -9.70
C GLU A 259 -13.54 20.80 -9.05
N LYS A 260 -14.13 21.24 -7.93
CA LYS A 260 -15.18 20.49 -7.24
C LYS A 260 -16.38 20.21 -8.15
N ALA A 261 -16.85 21.22 -8.88
CA ALA A 261 -18.02 21.09 -9.75
C ALA A 261 -17.76 20.13 -10.92
N LYS A 262 -16.51 20.05 -11.38
CA LYS A 262 -16.10 19.07 -12.39
C LYS A 262 -16.12 17.65 -11.80
N LEU A 263 -15.50 17.42 -10.65
CA LEU A 263 -15.49 16.12 -9.98
C LEU A 263 -16.90 15.62 -9.63
N ASP A 264 -17.80 16.50 -9.17
CA ASP A 264 -19.19 16.16 -8.89
C ASP A 264 -19.94 15.68 -10.14
N ARG A 265 -19.78 16.37 -11.28
CA ARG A 265 -20.35 15.95 -12.57
C ARG A 265 -19.79 14.60 -13.01
N GLU A 266 -18.48 14.44 -12.88
CA GLU A 266 -17.79 13.22 -13.27
C GLU A 266 -18.19 11.99 -12.44
N LEU A 267 -18.35 12.17 -11.13
CA LEU A 267 -18.83 11.12 -10.22
C LEU A 267 -20.31 10.81 -10.44
N THR A 268 -21.13 11.83 -10.73
CA THR A 268 -22.55 11.65 -11.09
C THR A 268 -22.67 10.78 -12.34
N ALA A 269 -21.86 11.06 -13.38
CA ALA A 269 -21.83 10.23 -14.58
C ALA A 269 -21.43 8.77 -14.28
N ALA A 270 -20.45 8.54 -13.40
CA ALA A 270 -20.06 7.19 -12.98
C ALA A 270 -21.19 6.46 -12.22
N ARG A 271 -21.91 7.17 -11.36
CA ARG A 271 -23.09 6.64 -10.63
C ARG A 271 -24.21 6.27 -11.59
N ASP A 272 -24.52 7.14 -12.54
CA ASP A 272 -25.61 6.92 -13.49
C ASP A 272 -25.27 5.77 -14.45
N ALA A 273 -23.99 5.64 -14.85
CA ALA A 273 -23.50 4.48 -15.60
C ALA A 273 -23.64 3.17 -14.82
N LEU A 274 -23.34 3.17 -13.50
CA LEU A 274 -23.58 2.01 -12.64
C LEU A 274 -25.06 1.65 -12.61
N ARG A 275 -25.96 2.62 -12.42
CA ARG A 275 -27.41 2.39 -12.40
C ARG A 275 -27.89 1.73 -13.70
N GLN A 276 -27.51 2.29 -14.85
CA GLN A 276 -27.85 1.72 -16.17
C GLN A 276 -27.27 0.32 -16.37
N LYS A 277 -26.09 0.03 -15.80
CA LYS A 277 -25.50 -1.30 -15.86
C LYS A 277 -26.32 -2.30 -15.03
N VAL A 278 -26.71 -1.94 -13.81
CA VAL A 278 -27.56 -2.79 -12.94
C VAL A 278 -28.91 -3.06 -13.60
N GLU A 279 -29.56 -2.04 -14.16
CA GLU A 279 -30.85 -2.18 -14.85
C GLU A 279 -30.76 -3.16 -16.04
N ARG A 280 -29.69 -3.07 -16.84
CA ARG A 280 -29.46 -4.01 -17.95
C ARG A 280 -29.25 -5.44 -17.48
N LEU A 281 -28.43 -5.64 -16.45
CA LEU A 281 -28.16 -6.99 -15.92
C LEU A 281 -29.42 -7.62 -15.31
N ALA A 282 -30.24 -6.83 -14.61
CA ALA A 282 -31.52 -7.29 -14.07
C ALA A 282 -32.50 -7.68 -15.18
N ALA A 283 -32.55 -6.93 -16.29
CA ALA A 283 -33.39 -7.25 -17.44
C ALA A 283 -32.98 -8.55 -18.14
N VAL A 284 -31.67 -8.82 -18.27
CA VAL A 284 -31.16 -10.08 -18.84
C VAL A 284 -31.56 -11.28 -17.98
N LEU A 285 -31.43 -11.16 -16.65
CA LEU A 285 -31.83 -12.23 -15.71
C LEU A 285 -33.34 -12.48 -15.66
N ALA A 286 -34.17 -11.50 -16.03
CA ALA A 286 -35.62 -11.67 -16.06
C ALA A 286 -36.13 -12.36 -17.34
N VAL A 287 -35.28 -12.45 -18.38
CA VAL A 287 -35.60 -13.08 -19.68
C VAL A 287 -34.99 -14.48 -19.81
N ALA A 288 -33.99 -14.81 -19.00
CA ALA A 288 -33.35 -16.12 -18.90
C ALA A 288 -34.08 -17.05 -17.92
#